data_AF-A0A960GVN9-F1
#
_entry.id   AF-A0A960GVN9-F1
#
_cell.length_a   1.000
_cell.length_b   1.000
_cell.length_c   1.000
_cell.angle_alpha   90.00
_cell.angle_beta   90.00
_cell.angle_gamma   90.00
#
_symmetry.space_group_name_H-M   'P 1'
#
loop_
_entity.id
_entity.type
_entity.pdbx_description
1 polymer ?
#
loop_
_entity_poly.entity_id
_entity_poly.type
_entity_poly.pdbx_seq_one_letter_code
_entity_poly.pdbx_strand_id
1 'polypeptide(L)'
;MTTGIREIDTGALPDRYARGWHCLGPVKDYLDGNPHAINAFGTRLVVFADSRNELHVLDGYCRHMGGDLSQGTIKGDEVACPFHDWRWGGDGRCKLVPYAKRTPRLARTRSWETDVRGGLLFVWHDHEGNPPQPEVRIPEMAEYSSGDWTDWKWNSMLIEGSNCREIIDNVTDMAHFFYIHFGLPTY
;
A
#
# COMPACT_ATOMS: atom_id res chain seq x y z
N MET A 1 14.86 -45.53 -19.31
CA MET A 1 14.64 -44.23 -18.65
C MET A 1 15.98 -43.52 -18.64
N THR A 2 16.10 -42.41 -19.36
CA THR A 2 17.35 -41.65 -19.47
C THR A 2 17.67 -40.99 -18.13
N THR A 3 18.77 -41.42 -17.52
CA THR A 3 19.39 -40.88 -16.29
C THR A 3 20.04 -39.53 -16.55
N GLY A 4 19.24 -38.52 -16.92
CA GLY A 4 19.70 -37.15 -17.03
C GLY A 4 19.92 -36.51 -15.66
N ILE A 5 20.84 -35.55 -15.58
CA ILE A 5 20.97 -34.68 -14.41
C ILE A 5 19.73 -33.77 -14.34
N ARG A 6 19.17 -33.58 -13.14
CA ARG A 6 18.08 -32.62 -12.93
C ARG A 6 18.66 -31.21 -12.91
N GLU A 7 18.17 -30.37 -13.81
CA GLU A 7 18.49 -28.95 -13.84
C GLU A 7 17.46 -28.13 -13.04
N ILE A 8 17.89 -27.01 -12.48
CA ILE A 8 17.02 -26.05 -11.78
C ILE A 8 16.47 -25.06 -12.81
N ASP A 9 15.14 -24.90 -12.82
CA ASP A 9 14.48 -23.80 -13.50
C ASP A 9 14.13 -22.73 -12.46
N THR A 10 14.69 -21.53 -12.61
CA THR A 10 14.45 -20.40 -11.70
C THR A 10 13.19 -19.60 -12.06
N GLY A 11 12.58 -19.91 -13.21
CA GLY A 11 11.46 -19.17 -13.78
C GLY A 11 11.85 -17.75 -14.23
N ALA A 12 10.89 -17.07 -14.87
CA ALA A 12 10.96 -15.65 -15.18
C ALA A 12 10.18 -14.84 -14.13
N LEU A 13 10.58 -13.58 -13.94
CA LEU A 13 9.82 -12.66 -13.09
C LEU A 13 8.51 -12.26 -13.78
N PRO A 14 7.39 -12.16 -13.02
CA PRO A 14 6.15 -11.62 -13.58
C PRO A 14 6.29 -10.12 -13.90
N ASP A 15 5.71 -9.69 -15.03
CA ASP A 15 5.63 -8.27 -15.42
C ASP A 15 4.53 -7.49 -14.68
N ARG A 16 3.75 -8.16 -13.83
CA ARG A 16 2.58 -7.61 -13.13
C ARG A 16 2.68 -7.86 -11.63
N TYR A 17 2.23 -6.88 -10.86
CA TYR A 17 1.98 -7.05 -9.42
C TYR A 17 0.64 -7.74 -9.17
N ALA A 18 0.54 -8.45 -8.04
CA ALA A 18 -0.65 -9.22 -7.68
C ALA A 18 -1.89 -8.32 -7.51
N ARG A 19 -3.04 -8.81 -7.95
CA ARG A 19 -4.34 -8.18 -7.65
C ARG A 19 -4.70 -8.51 -6.20
N GLY A 20 -5.10 -7.50 -5.42
CA GLY A 20 -5.52 -7.74 -4.04
C GLY A 20 -5.33 -6.54 -3.12
N TRP A 21 -5.80 -6.72 -1.89
CA TRP A 21 -5.51 -5.83 -0.77
C TRP A 21 -4.09 -6.05 -0.25
N HIS A 22 -3.36 -4.95 -0.06
CA HIS A 22 -2.01 -4.96 0.50
C HIS A 22 -1.98 -4.03 1.71
N CYS A 23 -1.52 -4.54 2.86
CA CYS A 23 -1.36 -3.73 4.06
C CYS A 23 -0.18 -2.77 3.87
N LEU A 24 -0.41 -1.48 4.13
CA LEU A 24 0.64 -0.46 4.16
C LEU A 24 1.18 -0.23 5.58
N GLY A 25 0.48 -0.70 6.62
CA GLY A 25 0.93 -0.65 8.00
C GLY A 25 -0.13 -0.06 8.96
N PRO A 26 0.25 0.20 10.22
CA PRO A 26 -0.64 0.76 11.23
C PRO A 26 -1.17 2.14 10.84
N VAL A 27 -2.47 2.35 11.00
CA VAL A 27 -3.15 3.64 10.71
C VAL A 27 -2.50 4.80 11.48
N LYS A 28 -2.14 4.57 12.74
CA LYS A 28 -1.52 5.59 13.61
C LYS A 28 -0.24 6.19 13.03
N ASP A 29 0.48 5.45 12.19
CA ASP A 29 1.74 5.91 11.60
C ASP A 29 1.49 6.90 10.44
N TYR A 30 0.23 7.05 10.01
CA TYR A 30 -0.21 7.93 8.91
C TYR A 30 -1.10 9.10 9.36
N LEU A 31 -1.31 9.27 10.67
CA LEU A 31 -2.19 10.28 11.27
C LEU A 31 -1.44 11.43 11.95
N ASP A 32 -0.18 11.68 11.55
CA ASP A 32 0.66 12.71 12.17
C ASP A 32 0.49 14.12 11.53
N GLY A 33 -0.41 14.24 10.56
CA GLY A 33 -0.71 15.47 9.83
C GLY A 33 0.20 15.74 8.64
N ASN A 34 1.13 14.84 8.31
CA ASN A 34 2.02 14.94 7.15
C ASN A 34 1.63 13.96 6.04
N PRO A 35 2.02 14.22 4.78
CA PRO A 35 1.98 13.20 3.75
C PRO A 35 3.13 12.19 3.93
N HIS A 36 2.87 10.93 3.64
CA HIS A 36 3.84 9.83 3.76
C HIS A 36 4.11 9.19 2.41
N ALA A 37 5.37 8.87 2.15
CA ALA A 37 5.81 8.22 0.93
C ALA A 37 5.80 6.70 1.05
N ILE A 38 5.21 6.02 0.06
CA ILE A 38 5.28 4.56 -0.06
C ILE A 38 5.75 4.19 -1.46
N ASN A 39 6.82 3.39 -1.57
CA ASN A 39 7.24 2.82 -2.84
C ASN A 39 6.62 1.44 -2.98
N ALA A 40 5.62 1.31 -3.85
CA ALA A 40 4.87 0.07 -4.04
C ALA A 40 4.44 -0.06 -5.51
N PHE A 41 4.27 -1.31 -5.98
CA PHE A 41 3.78 -1.62 -7.32
C PHE A 41 4.56 -0.93 -8.45
N GLY A 42 5.88 -0.79 -8.29
CA GLY A 42 6.76 -0.15 -9.27
C GLY A 42 6.55 1.36 -9.42
N THR A 43 5.82 1.98 -8.49
CA THR A 43 5.58 3.42 -8.47
C THR A 43 5.78 3.99 -7.07
N ARG A 44 5.63 5.31 -6.95
CA ARG A 44 5.59 6.04 -5.70
C ARG A 44 4.15 6.44 -5.40
N LEU A 45 3.72 6.24 -4.17
CA LEU A 45 2.42 6.63 -3.63
C LEU A 45 2.60 7.71 -2.57
N VAL A 46 1.56 8.51 -2.38
CA VAL A 46 1.41 9.40 -1.22
C VAL A 46 0.21 8.94 -0.40
N VAL A 47 0.43 8.73 0.90
CA VAL A 47 -0.61 8.49 1.90
C VAL A 47 -0.81 9.78 2.70
N PHE A 48 -2.04 10.20 2.95
CA PHE A 48 -2.32 11.33 3.83
C PHE A 48 -3.69 11.22 4.49
N ALA A 49 -3.86 11.89 5.63
CA ALA A 49 -5.14 12.02 6.31
C ALA A 49 -5.83 13.34 5.94
N ASP A 50 -7.14 13.31 5.72
CA ASP A 50 -7.95 14.53 5.62
C ASP A 50 -8.29 15.12 7.01
N SER A 51 -9.05 16.20 7.05
CA SER A 51 -9.41 16.86 8.33
C SER A 51 -10.31 16.03 9.23
N ARG A 52 -10.86 14.91 8.72
CA ARG A 52 -11.69 13.95 9.45
C ARG A 52 -10.90 12.69 9.83
N ASN A 53 -9.57 12.70 9.65
CA ASN A 53 -8.69 11.55 9.82
C ASN A 53 -9.02 10.35 8.91
N GLU A 54 -9.70 10.60 7.78
CA GLU A 54 -9.84 9.57 6.73
C GLU A 54 -8.54 9.51 5.92
N LEU A 55 -7.98 8.31 5.76
CA LEU A 55 -6.75 8.09 5.03
C LEU A 55 -7.02 7.93 3.53
N HIS A 56 -6.22 8.62 2.72
CA HIS A 56 -6.29 8.63 1.28
C HIS A 56 -4.95 8.23 0.68
N VAL A 57 -4.97 7.52 -0.45
CA VAL A 57 -3.76 7.11 -1.17
C VAL A 57 -3.87 7.53 -2.64
N LEU A 58 -2.87 8.27 -3.12
CA LEU A 58 -2.75 8.72 -4.51
C LEU A 58 -1.43 8.28 -5.12
N ASP A 59 -1.31 8.35 -6.44
CA ASP A 59 0.01 8.41 -7.07
C ASP A 59 0.82 9.58 -6.48
N GLY A 60 2.07 9.33 -6.10
CA GLY A 60 2.94 10.29 -5.44
C GLY A 60 3.43 11.42 -6.34
N TYR A 61 3.45 11.24 -7.67
CA TYR A 61 3.91 12.28 -8.59
C TYR A 61 2.76 13.15 -9.10
N CYS A 62 2.87 14.46 -8.87
CA CYS A 62 1.90 15.47 -9.28
C CYS A 62 1.76 15.54 -10.81
N ARG A 63 0.53 15.49 -11.31
CA ARG A 63 0.22 15.53 -12.75
C ARG A 63 0.42 16.89 -13.42
N HIS A 64 0.85 17.91 -12.67
CA HIS A 64 1.26 19.19 -13.24
C HIS A 64 2.65 19.06 -13.90
N MET A 65 3.72 18.97 -13.09
CA MET A 65 5.11 18.94 -13.56
C MET A 65 5.95 17.90 -12.79
N GLY A 66 5.33 16.83 -12.29
CA GLY A 66 6.03 15.70 -11.67
C GLY A 66 6.55 15.91 -10.25
N GLY A 67 6.17 17.00 -9.57
CA GLY A 67 6.57 17.22 -8.16
C GLY A 67 6.08 16.10 -7.23
N ASP A 68 6.90 15.71 -6.27
CA ASP A 68 6.58 14.64 -5.32
C ASP A 68 5.60 15.13 -4.24
N LEU A 69 4.34 14.68 -4.30
CA LEU A 69 3.29 15.01 -3.35
C LEU A 69 3.60 14.52 -1.93
N SER A 70 4.37 13.45 -1.78
CA SER A 70 4.77 12.93 -0.47
C SER A 70 5.75 13.85 0.27
N GLN A 71 6.34 14.83 -0.43
CA GLN A 71 7.17 15.88 0.15
C GLN A 71 6.40 17.20 0.31
N GLY A 72 5.08 17.15 0.13
CA GLY A 72 4.18 18.29 0.25
C GLY A 72 3.72 18.57 1.67
N THR A 73 2.57 19.21 1.79
CA THR A 73 1.91 19.50 3.07
C THR A 73 0.42 19.21 2.96
N ILE A 74 -0.22 18.84 4.07
CA ILE A 74 -1.68 18.72 4.12
C ILE A 74 -2.30 20.09 4.39
N LYS A 75 -3.31 20.46 3.60
CA LYS A 75 -4.03 21.73 3.73
C LYS A 75 -5.52 21.50 3.59
N GLY A 76 -6.21 21.39 4.72
CA GLY A 76 -7.62 20.98 4.75
C GLY A 76 -7.73 19.48 4.43
N ASP A 77 -8.50 19.15 3.39
CA ASP A 77 -8.74 17.76 2.97
C ASP A 77 -7.87 17.34 1.77
N GLU A 78 -6.84 18.13 1.45
CA GLU A 78 -5.99 17.91 0.28
C GLU A 78 -4.51 17.87 0.61
N VAL A 79 -3.77 17.06 -0.15
CA VAL A 79 -2.31 17.17 -0.24
C VAL A 79 -1.94 18.30 -1.22
N ALA A 80 -1.07 19.20 -0.75
CA ALA A 80 -0.56 20.31 -1.54
C ALA A 80 0.83 19.99 -2.10
N CYS A 81 0.97 20.03 -3.42
CA CYS A 81 2.24 19.75 -4.09
C CYS A 81 3.32 20.75 -3.68
N PRO A 82 4.54 20.31 -3.28
CA PRO A 82 5.59 21.22 -2.82
C PRO A 82 6.14 22.12 -3.93
N PHE A 83 5.93 21.76 -5.20
CA PHE A 83 6.51 22.52 -6.31
C PHE A 83 5.67 23.76 -6.67
N HIS A 84 4.34 23.62 -6.75
CA HIS A 84 3.45 24.70 -7.21
C HIS A 84 2.13 24.80 -6.40
N ASP A 85 2.03 24.15 -5.25
CA ASP A 85 0.90 24.22 -4.32
C ASP A 85 -0.48 23.80 -4.87
N TRP A 86 -0.52 23.07 -5.99
CA TRP A 86 -1.77 22.45 -6.48
C TRP A 86 -2.31 21.48 -5.42
N ARG A 87 -3.62 21.56 -5.15
CA ARG A 87 -4.31 20.78 -4.13
C ARG A 87 -4.98 19.57 -4.73
N TRP A 88 -4.65 18.39 -4.23
CA TRP A 88 -5.19 17.11 -4.68
C TRP A 88 -5.98 16.47 -3.55
N GLY A 89 -7.28 16.26 -3.77
CA GLY A 89 -8.12 15.55 -2.81
C GLY A 89 -7.95 14.03 -2.92
N GLY A 90 -8.44 13.30 -1.92
CA GLY A 90 -8.36 11.84 -1.87
C GLY A 90 -9.04 11.10 -3.03
N ASP A 91 -10.01 11.72 -3.69
CA ASP A 91 -10.63 11.25 -4.94
C ASP A 91 -9.76 11.47 -6.19
N GLY A 92 -8.50 11.89 -6.00
CA GLY A 92 -7.53 12.17 -7.05
C GLY A 92 -7.80 13.46 -7.84
N ARG A 93 -8.87 14.21 -7.55
CA ARG A 93 -9.19 15.44 -8.30
C ARG A 93 -8.35 16.61 -7.82
N CYS A 94 -7.87 17.43 -8.76
CA CYS A 94 -7.31 18.74 -8.43
C CYS A 94 -8.44 19.65 -7.92
N LYS A 95 -8.40 20.03 -6.64
CA LYS A 95 -9.42 20.87 -6.00
C LYS A 95 -9.13 22.35 -6.23
N LEU A 96 -7.86 22.73 -6.18
CA LEU A 96 -7.45 24.13 -6.26
C LEU A 96 -6.07 24.28 -6.92
N VAL A 97 -5.97 25.23 -7.84
CA VAL A 97 -4.70 25.81 -8.27
C VAL A 97 -4.65 27.23 -7.70
N PRO A 98 -3.92 27.48 -6.60
CA PRO A 98 -4.09 28.69 -5.78
C PRO A 98 -3.90 30.02 -6.53
N TYR A 99 -3.06 30.02 -7.58
CA TYR A 99 -2.74 31.21 -8.36
C TYR A 99 -3.52 31.32 -9.69
N ALA A 100 -4.39 30.37 -10.01
CA ALA A 100 -5.16 30.39 -11.25
C ALA A 100 -6.59 30.84 -11.00
N LYS A 101 -7.14 31.64 -11.93
CA LYS A 101 -8.56 32.04 -11.90
C LYS A 101 -9.52 30.85 -11.98
N ARG A 102 -9.08 29.74 -12.59
CA ARG A 102 -9.87 28.52 -12.76
C ARG A 102 -8.98 27.30 -12.59
N THR A 103 -9.38 26.39 -11.73
CA THR A 103 -8.82 25.03 -11.65
C THR A 103 -9.20 24.26 -12.93
N PRO A 104 -8.27 23.50 -13.56
CA PRO A 104 -8.61 22.69 -14.73
C PRO A 104 -9.67 21.63 -14.40
N ARG A 105 -10.81 21.64 -15.12
CA ARG A 105 -11.99 20.80 -14.80
C ARG A 105 -11.72 19.30 -14.82
N LEU A 106 -10.75 18.86 -15.64
CA LEU A 106 -10.43 17.44 -15.85
C LEU A 106 -9.12 17.01 -15.19
N ALA A 107 -8.44 17.89 -14.44
CA ALA A 107 -7.19 17.52 -13.78
C ALA A 107 -7.47 16.49 -12.67
N ARG A 108 -6.95 15.27 -12.89
CA ARG A 108 -7.03 14.15 -11.96
C ARG A 108 -5.72 13.37 -11.95
N THR A 109 -5.37 12.82 -10.80
CA THR A 109 -4.37 11.76 -10.65
C THR A 109 -5.07 10.44 -10.29
N ARG A 110 -4.34 9.33 -10.24
CA ARG A 110 -4.89 8.06 -9.75
C ARG A 110 -5.08 8.15 -8.24
N SER A 111 -6.31 7.92 -7.79
CA SER A 111 -6.62 7.54 -6.42
C SER A 111 -6.64 6.01 -6.31
N TRP A 112 -6.20 5.51 -5.17
CA TRP A 112 -6.19 4.09 -4.87
C TRP A 112 -7.28 3.81 -3.84
N GLU A 113 -8.05 2.74 -4.05
CA GLU A 113 -9.08 2.34 -3.08
C GLU A 113 -8.39 1.89 -1.79
N THR A 114 -8.90 2.41 -0.66
CA THR A 114 -8.35 2.18 0.68
C THR A 114 -9.39 1.53 1.58
N ASP A 115 -8.92 0.73 2.53
CA ASP A 115 -9.75 0.19 3.60
C ASP A 115 -8.96 0.17 4.90
N VAL A 116 -9.65 0.36 6.02
CA VAL A 116 -9.05 0.30 7.37
C VAL A 116 -9.72 -0.83 8.13
N ARG A 117 -8.93 -1.81 8.56
CA ARG A 117 -9.40 -3.00 9.29
C ARG A 117 -8.42 -3.35 10.39
N GLY A 118 -8.92 -3.58 11.60
CA GLY A 118 -8.08 -3.86 12.76
C GLY A 118 -6.96 -2.83 12.99
N GLY A 119 -7.21 -1.54 12.73
CA GLY A 119 -6.20 -0.48 12.88
C GLY A 119 -5.07 -0.48 11.85
N LEU A 120 -5.19 -1.24 10.76
CA LEU A 120 -4.23 -1.31 9.67
C LEU A 120 -4.82 -0.67 8.40
N LEU A 121 -3.99 0.07 7.68
CA LEU A 121 -4.32 0.66 6.38
C LEU A 121 -4.04 -0.36 5.27
N PHE A 122 -5.04 -0.61 4.42
CA PHE A 122 -4.90 -1.42 3.22
C PHE A 122 -5.15 -0.59 1.96
N VAL A 123 -4.46 -0.96 0.88
CA VAL A 123 -4.67 -0.41 -0.46
C VAL A 123 -4.98 -1.52 -1.45
N TRP A 124 -5.93 -1.28 -2.35
CA TRP A 124 -6.28 -2.22 -3.42
C TRP A 124 -5.43 -1.98 -4.66
N HIS A 125 -4.78 -3.03 -5.15
CA HIS A 125 -4.14 -3.05 -6.46
C HIS A 125 -4.91 -3.98 -7.39
N ASP A 126 -5.23 -3.50 -8.59
CA ASP A 126 -5.64 -4.34 -9.73
C ASP A 126 -4.99 -3.79 -11.00
N HIS A 127 -4.30 -4.66 -11.74
CA HIS A 127 -3.71 -4.32 -13.04
C HIS A 127 -4.79 -3.97 -14.07
N GLU A 128 -5.97 -4.56 -13.96
CA GLU A 128 -7.12 -4.29 -14.86
C GLU A 128 -7.90 -3.04 -14.44
N GLY A 129 -7.60 -2.45 -13.28
CA GLY A 129 -8.22 -1.21 -12.80
C GLY A 129 -9.64 -1.38 -12.28
N ASN A 130 -10.10 -2.60 -11.98
CA ASN A 130 -11.41 -2.82 -11.39
C ASN A 130 -11.40 -2.47 -9.88
N PRO A 131 -12.54 -2.02 -9.32
CA PRO A 131 -12.67 -1.86 -7.88
C PRO A 131 -12.64 -3.21 -7.14
N PRO A 132 -12.33 -3.22 -5.84
CA PRO A 132 -12.38 -4.44 -5.03
C PRO A 132 -13.81 -4.98 -4.96
N GLN A 133 -13.95 -6.30 -5.09
CA GLN A 133 -15.21 -6.99 -4.84
C GLN A 133 -15.44 -7.12 -3.32
N PRO A 134 -16.67 -7.00 -2.81
CA PRO A 134 -16.95 -7.11 -1.37
C PRO A 134 -16.47 -8.43 -0.75
N GLU A 135 -16.50 -9.52 -1.50
CA GLU A 135 -16.17 -10.89 -1.05
C GLU A 135 -14.67 -11.08 -0.78
N VAL A 136 -13.81 -10.23 -1.36
CA VAL A 136 -12.36 -10.28 -1.15
C VAL A 136 -11.88 -9.25 -0.11
N ARG A 137 -12.80 -8.57 0.57
CA ARG A 137 -12.46 -7.59 1.61
C ARG A 137 -11.75 -8.28 2.79
N ILE A 138 -10.77 -7.60 3.37
CA ILE A 138 -10.05 -8.10 4.54
C ILE A 138 -11.03 -8.30 5.72
N PRO A 139 -10.97 -9.44 6.44
CA PRO A 139 -11.80 -9.67 7.63
C PRO A 139 -11.56 -8.62 8.72
N GLU A 140 -12.58 -8.38 9.56
CA GLU A 140 -12.36 -7.62 10.80
C GLU A 140 -11.59 -8.46 11.81
N MET A 141 -10.88 -7.76 12.70
CA MET A 141 -10.20 -8.34 13.85
C MET A 141 -10.85 -7.79 15.12
N ALA A 142 -11.80 -8.54 15.68
CA ALA A 142 -12.60 -8.08 16.82
C ALA A 142 -11.73 -7.82 18.06
N GLU A 143 -10.66 -8.59 18.21
CA GLU A 143 -9.67 -8.50 19.29
C GLU A 143 -8.98 -7.13 19.33
N TYR A 144 -8.73 -6.51 18.16
CA TYR A 144 -8.11 -5.19 18.09
C TYR A 144 -8.99 -4.11 18.76
N SER A 145 -10.30 -4.24 18.63
CA SER A 145 -11.26 -3.25 19.13
C SER A 145 -11.78 -3.58 20.53
N SER A 146 -11.43 -4.73 21.11
CA SER A 146 -12.03 -5.20 22.37
C SER A 146 -11.43 -4.53 23.60
N GLY A 147 -10.18 -4.07 23.53
CA GLY A 147 -9.43 -3.53 24.68
C GLY A 147 -8.86 -4.59 25.62
N ASP A 148 -9.16 -5.88 25.40
CA ASP A 148 -8.60 -6.99 26.16
C ASP A 148 -7.22 -7.43 25.63
N TRP A 149 -6.85 -6.93 24.45
CA TRP A 149 -5.60 -7.24 23.76
C TRP A 149 -4.71 -6.00 23.69
N THR A 150 -3.40 -6.23 23.58
CA THR A 150 -2.44 -5.15 23.34
C THR A 150 -2.61 -4.57 21.94
N ASP A 151 -2.24 -3.30 21.78
CA ASP A 151 -2.03 -2.71 20.45
C ASP A 151 -0.98 -3.48 19.64
N TRP A 152 -0.98 -3.23 18.32
CA TRP A 152 0.03 -3.77 17.42
C TRP A 152 1.46 -3.38 17.84
N LYS A 153 2.27 -4.39 18.12
CA LYS A 153 3.73 -4.30 18.01
C LYS A 153 4.12 -4.62 16.56
N TRP A 154 4.46 -3.59 15.80
CA TRP A 154 4.69 -3.69 14.36
C TRP A 154 6.18 -3.59 14.01
N ASN A 155 6.63 -4.36 13.03
CA ASN A 155 7.96 -4.28 12.45
C ASN A 155 7.88 -4.42 10.93
N SER A 156 8.85 -3.86 10.23
CA SER A 156 8.98 -3.99 8.77
C SER A 156 10.44 -4.20 8.39
N MET A 157 10.64 -4.86 7.25
CA MET A 157 11.95 -5.02 6.63
C MET A 157 11.82 -4.99 5.12
N LEU A 158 12.77 -4.35 4.45
CA LEU A 158 12.89 -4.41 2.98
C LEU A 158 13.71 -5.64 2.62
N ILE A 159 13.19 -6.47 1.72
CA ILE A 159 13.90 -7.61 1.15
C ILE A 159 14.24 -7.27 -0.30
N GLU A 160 15.52 -7.18 -0.60
CA GLU A 160 16.04 -6.91 -1.95
C GLU A 160 16.50 -8.22 -2.60
N GLY A 161 16.52 -8.25 -3.94
CA GLY A 161 17.02 -9.41 -4.71
C GLY A 161 16.08 -10.61 -4.83
N SER A 162 14.86 -10.54 -4.27
CA SER A 162 13.86 -11.61 -4.33
C SER A 162 12.48 -11.10 -4.73
N ASN A 163 11.64 -11.99 -5.26
CA ASN A 163 10.22 -11.73 -5.48
C ASN A 163 9.40 -12.07 -4.22
N CYS A 164 8.28 -11.39 -3.98
CA CYS A 164 7.44 -11.68 -2.81
C CYS A 164 6.81 -13.08 -2.82
N ARG A 165 6.73 -13.75 -3.97
CA ARG A 165 6.25 -15.15 -4.08
C ARG A 165 7.04 -16.11 -3.19
N GLU A 166 8.34 -15.86 -2.99
CA GLU A 166 9.22 -16.72 -2.20
C GLU A 166 8.79 -16.77 -0.72
N ILE A 167 8.16 -15.70 -0.22
CA ILE A 167 7.62 -15.68 1.15
C ILE A 167 6.40 -16.60 1.25
N ILE A 168 5.57 -16.64 0.21
CA ILE A 168 4.31 -17.39 0.20
C ILE A 168 4.56 -18.91 0.28
N ASP A 169 5.66 -19.40 -0.28
CA ASP A 169 6.01 -20.83 -0.27
C ASP A 169 6.10 -21.42 1.14
N ASN A 170 6.48 -20.60 2.13
CA ASN A 170 6.57 -21.00 3.55
C ASN A 170 5.23 -21.51 4.11
N VAL A 171 4.09 -21.17 3.51
CA VAL A 171 2.76 -21.66 3.95
C VAL A 171 2.63 -23.17 3.86
N THR A 172 3.42 -23.82 3.00
CA THR A 172 3.39 -25.29 2.79
C THR A 172 4.65 -26.03 3.24
N ASP A 173 5.69 -25.30 3.65
CA ASP A 173 6.93 -25.91 4.11
C ASP A 173 6.83 -26.26 5.60
N MET A 174 6.43 -27.48 5.94
CA MET A 174 6.41 -27.90 7.35
C MET A 174 7.83 -28.08 7.92
N ALA A 175 8.80 -28.50 7.12
CA ALA A 175 10.12 -28.88 7.61
C ALA A 175 10.93 -27.68 8.13
N HIS A 176 10.77 -26.50 7.53
CA HIS A 176 11.50 -25.31 7.97
C HIS A 176 11.16 -24.87 9.40
N PHE A 177 10.00 -25.27 9.96
CA PHE A 177 9.69 -25.03 11.38
C PHE A 177 10.75 -25.62 12.31
N PHE A 178 11.27 -26.81 12.00
CA PHE A 178 12.32 -27.42 12.82
C PHE A 178 13.68 -26.74 12.63
N TYR A 179 14.10 -26.53 11.38
CA TYR A 179 15.46 -26.08 11.11
C TYR A 179 15.66 -24.57 11.21
N ILE A 180 14.65 -23.77 10.87
CA ILE A 180 14.73 -22.30 10.84
C ILE A 180 14.09 -21.70 12.09
N HIS A 181 12.94 -22.25 12.52
CA HIS A 181 12.24 -21.76 13.72
C HIS A 181 12.60 -22.50 15.01
N PHE A 182 13.42 -23.56 14.93
CA PHE A 182 13.85 -24.36 16.08
C PHE A 182 12.69 -24.92 16.92
N GLY A 183 11.54 -25.18 16.27
CA GLY A 183 10.33 -25.71 16.87
C GLY A 183 9.94 -27.07 16.28
N LEU A 184 9.34 -27.96 17.09
CA LEU A 184 8.79 -29.21 16.56
C LEU A 184 7.32 -28.99 16.16
N PRO A 185 6.96 -29.12 14.87
CA PRO A 185 5.57 -29.05 14.46
C PRO A 185 4.81 -30.29 14.96
N THR A 186 3.92 -30.09 15.92
CA THR A 186 2.96 -31.10 16.38
C THR A 186 1.58 -30.78 15.80
N TYR A 187 0.87 -31.80 15.34
CA TYR A 187 -0.50 -31.70 14.83
C TYR A 187 -1.52 -31.37 15.93
#